data_AF-A0A822GAP5-F1
#
_entry.id   AF-A0A822GAP5-F1
#
_cell.length_a   1.000
_cell.length_b   1.000
_cell.length_c   1.000
_cell.angle_alpha   90.00
_cell.angle_beta   90.00
_cell.angle_gamma   90.00
#
_symmetry.space_group_name_H-M   'P 1'
#
loop_
_entity.id
_entity.type
_entity.pdbx_description
1 polymer ?
#
loop_
_entity_poly.entity_id
_entity_poly.type
_entity_poly.pdbx_seq_one_letter_code
_entity_poly.pdbx_strand_id
1 'polypeptide(L)'
;NDFARQEMLSMCRTKFSHDLLTLAKIDRFEMNYQSEQDAVKWYTADSFLYRLLNEVLRIETVDHIFKLRYFIQDLHNQLALMQVDYLKRLNRYNLSILKLYRGQVMTRNDLENNFRTNKGNLVSMNSFLSTTTDRYVARAFAS
;
A
#
# COMPACT_ATOMS: atom_id res chain seq x y z
N ASN A 1 19.98 2.42 3.45
CA ASN A 1 20.40 1.23 4.23
C ASN A 1 20.41 0.04 3.28
N ASP A 2 21.58 -0.31 2.77
CA ASP A 2 21.73 -1.26 1.66
C ASP A 2 21.38 -2.69 2.04
N PHE A 3 21.62 -3.07 3.31
CA PHE A 3 21.26 -4.40 3.80
C PHE A 3 19.73 -4.62 3.77
N ALA A 4 18.96 -3.66 4.28
CA ALA A 4 17.50 -3.75 4.27
C ALA A 4 16.92 -3.80 2.86
N ARG A 5 17.54 -3.06 1.92
CA ARG A 5 17.19 -3.09 0.50
C ARG A 5 17.45 -4.47 -0.12
N GLN A 6 18.62 -5.05 0.11
CA GLN A 6 18.98 -6.36 -0.44
C GLN A 6 18.11 -7.49 0.14
N GLU A 7 17.82 -7.43 1.44
CA GLU A 7 16.92 -8.37 2.10
C GLU A 7 15.50 -8.32 1.48
N MET A 8 14.97 -7.12 1.25
CA MET A 8 13.70 -6.91 0.57
C MET A 8 13.71 -7.54 -0.84
N LEU A 9 14.75 -7.25 -1.63
CA LEU A 9 14.85 -7.75 -3.01
C LEU A 9 14.96 -9.27 -3.06
N SER A 10 15.73 -9.87 -2.15
CA SER A 10 15.86 -11.33 -2.02
C SER A 10 14.51 -11.99 -1.70
N MET A 11 13.77 -11.42 -0.74
CA MET A 11 12.43 -11.87 -0.40
C MET A 11 11.48 -11.77 -1.60
N CYS A 12 11.51 -10.66 -2.34
CA CYS A 12 10.68 -10.46 -3.53
C CYS A 12 11.00 -11.51 -4.62
N ARG A 13 12.28 -11.71 -4.93
CA ARG A 13 12.71 -12.70 -5.94
C ARG A 13 12.31 -14.12 -5.56
N THR A 14 12.39 -14.47 -4.28
CA THR A 14 11.96 -15.78 -3.78
C THR A 14 10.45 -15.96 -3.97
N LYS A 15 9.65 -14.97 -3.55
CA LYS A 15 8.18 -15.01 -3.64
C LYS A 15 7.69 -15.07 -5.08
N PHE A 16 8.32 -14.36 -5.99
CA PHE A 16 7.93 -14.25 -7.41
C PHE A 16 8.79 -15.10 -8.35
N SER A 17 9.46 -16.14 -7.84
CA SER A 17 10.39 -17.00 -8.60
C SER A 17 9.79 -17.62 -9.87
N HIS A 18 8.47 -17.77 -9.94
CA HIS A 18 7.75 -18.37 -11.07
C HIS A 18 7.00 -17.33 -11.94
N ASP A 19 7.09 -16.04 -11.62
CA ASP A 19 6.45 -14.94 -12.35
C ASP A 19 7.52 -14.08 -13.03
N LEU A 20 7.88 -14.47 -14.26
CA LEU A 20 8.92 -13.81 -15.06
C LEU A 20 8.62 -12.32 -15.30
N LEU A 21 7.34 -11.95 -15.43
CA LEU A 21 6.93 -10.55 -15.62
C LEU A 21 7.19 -9.74 -14.34
N THR A 22 6.86 -10.31 -13.18
CA THR A 22 7.14 -9.65 -11.89
C THR A 22 8.64 -9.60 -11.60
N LEU A 23 9.41 -10.64 -11.93
CA LEU A 23 10.88 -10.61 -11.80
C LEU A 23 11.50 -9.47 -12.62
N ALA A 24 11.08 -9.28 -13.87
CA ALA A 24 11.53 -8.13 -14.67
C ALA A 24 11.14 -6.77 -14.04
N LYS A 25 9.97 -6.68 -13.40
CA LYS A 25 9.58 -5.48 -12.63
C LYS A 25 10.49 -5.27 -11.41
N ILE A 26 10.91 -6.33 -10.73
CA ILE A 26 11.85 -6.28 -9.60
C ILE A 26 13.23 -5.80 -10.07
N ASP A 27 13.73 -6.31 -11.19
CA ASP A 27 15.02 -5.87 -11.74
C ASP A 27 14.97 -4.39 -12.16
N ARG A 28 13.88 -3.98 -12.80
CA ARG A 28 13.65 -2.56 -13.12
C ARG A 28 13.61 -1.69 -11.87
N PHE A 29 12.96 -2.15 -10.80
CA PHE A 29 12.95 -1.46 -9.52
C PHE A 29 14.36 -1.36 -8.94
N GLU A 30 15.13 -2.45 -8.92
CA GLU A 30 16.51 -2.44 -8.44
C GLU A 30 17.39 -1.45 -9.21
N MET A 31 17.22 -1.31 -10.53
CA MET A 31 18.04 -0.39 -11.33
C MET A 31 17.62 1.07 -11.20
N ASN A 32 16.32 1.36 -11.04
CA ASN A 32 15.77 2.70 -11.25
C ASN A 32 15.18 3.35 -9.99
N TYR A 33 14.97 2.60 -8.91
CA TYR A 33 14.37 3.14 -7.70
C TYR A 33 15.27 4.17 -7.02
N GLN A 34 14.77 5.40 -6.87
CA GLN A 34 15.38 6.44 -6.05
C GLN A 34 14.67 6.49 -4.69
N SER A 35 15.41 6.12 -3.64
CA SER A 35 14.93 6.09 -2.25
C SER A 35 14.33 7.43 -1.84
N GLU A 36 13.24 7.43 -1.09
CA GLU A 36 12.53 8.64 -0.61
C GLU A 36 11.86 9.51 -1.69
N GLN A 37 12.37 9.56 -2.93
CA GLN A 37 11.79 10.39 -4.00
C GLN A 37 10.71 9.68 -4.82
N ASP A 38 10.84 8.37 -5.03
CA ASP A 38 9.96 7.65 -5.96
C ASP A 38 8.99 6.65 -5.31
N ALA A 39 8.97 6.51 -3.97
CA ALA A 39 8.22 5.46 -3.27
C ALA A 39 6.73 5.39 -3.65
N VAL A 40 6.02 6.52 -3.63
CA VAL A 40 4.60 6.63 -4.02
C VAL A 40 4.40 6.29 -5.49
N LYS A 41 5.32 6.71 -6.37
CA LYS A 41 5.28 6.40 -7.80
C LYS A 41 5.40 4.89 -8.03
N TRP A 42 6.36 4.24 -7.39
CA TRP A 42 6.51 2.79 -7.48
C TRP A 42 5.38 2.02 -6.80
N TYR A 43 4.83 2.55 -5.70
CA TYR A 43 3.68 1.96 -5.04
C TYR A 43 2.39 2.06 -5.89
N THR A 44 2.24 3.08 -6.72
CA THR A 44 1.00 3.31 -7.48
C THR A 44 1.04 2.87 -8.95
N ALA A 45 2.22 2.70 -9.55
CA ALA A 45 2.37 2.36 -10.97
C ALA A 45 2.04 0.90 -11.35
N ASP A 46 1.13 0.24 -10.62
CA ASP A 46 0.82 -1.20 -10.77
C ASP A 46 2.10 -2.08 -10.79
N SER A 47 2.94 -1.84 -9.80
CA SER A 47 4.14 -2.63 -9.56
C SER A 47 3.87 -3.76 -8.56
N PHE A 48 4.82 -4.68 -8.45
CA PHE A 48 4.75 -5.76 -7.47
C PHE A 48 4.66 -5.25 -6.02
N LEU A 49 5.12 -4.03 -5.73
CA LEU A 49 5.14 -3.46 -4.38
C LEU A 49 3.74 -3.17 -3.85
N TYR A 50 2.83 -2.67 -4.69
CA TYR A 50 1.43 -2.46 -4.28
C TYR A 50 0.81 -3.76 -3.76
N ARG A 51 0.92 -4.83 -4.56
CA ARG A 51 0.38 -6.15 -4.24
C ARG A 51 1.07 -6.74 -3.02
N LEU A 52 2.40 -6.69 -3.00
CA LEU A 52 3.21 -7.27 -1.93
C LEU A 52 2.97 -6.59 -0.58
N LEU A 53 2.97 -5.26 -0.52
CA LEU A 53 2.75 -4.54 0.74
C LEU A 53 1.33 -4.78 1.27
N ASN A 54 0.31 -4.69 0.41
CA ASN A 54 -1.07 -4.90 0.84
C ASN A 54 -1.33 -6.35 1.27
N GLU A 55 -0.64 -7.32 0.67
CA GLU A 55 -0.66 -8.70 1.11
C GLU A 55 0.03 -8.84 2.47
N VAL A 56 1.30 -8.45 2.60
CA VAL A 56 2.09 -8.63 3.83
C VAL A 56 1.46 -7.92 5.03
N LEU A 57 0.98 -6.70 4.85
CA LEU A 57 0.32 -5.93 5.91
C LEU A 57 -1.05 -6.49 6.31
N ARG A 58 -1.69 -7.28 5.44
CA ARG A 58 -2.95 -7.97 5.75
C ARG A 58 -2.73 -9.29 6.51
N ILE A 59 -1.62 -9.98 6.26
CA ILE A 59 -1.29 -11.24 6.94
C ILE A 59 -0.52 -11.01 8.26
N GLU A 60 -0.12 -9.75 8.53
CA GLU A 60 0.50 -9.30 9.80
C GLU A 60 1.75 -10.08 10.23
N THR A 61 2.46 -10.69 9.30
CA THR A 61 3.69 -11.42 9.63
C THR A 61 4.82 -10.43 9.88
N VAL A 62 5.19 -10.24 11.15
CA VAL A 62 6.25 -9.31 11.59
C VAL A 62 7.54 -9.48 10.79
N ASP A 63 7.94 -10.71 10.49
CA ASP A 63 9.14 -11.01 9.69
C ASP A 63 9.08 -10.42 8.27
N HIS A 64 7.97 -10.61 7.54
CA HIS A 64 7.84 -10.04 6.19
C HIS A 64 7.72 -8.51 6.24
N ILE A 65 7.04 -7.95 7.25
CA ILE A 65 6.97 -6.49 7.44
C ILE A 65 8.38 -5.94 7.66
N PHE A 66 9.18 -6.60 8.50
CA PHE A 66 10.57 -6.21 8.74
C PHE A 66 11.41 -6.27 7.47
N LYS A 67 11.29 -7.34 6.66
CA LYS A 67 12.00 -7.44 5.37
C LYS A 67 11.58 -6.36 4.36
N LEU A 68 10.35 -5.85 4.47
CA LEU A 68 9.86 -4.72 3.67
C LEU A 68 10.16 -3.34 4.26
N ARG A 69 10.80 -3.24 5.44
CA ARG A 69 11.02 -1.98 6.17
C ARG A 69 11.66 -0.89 5.32
N TYR A 70 12.55 -1.26 4.40
CA TYR A 70 13.22 -0.33 3.51
C TYR A 70 12.21 0.48 2.69
N PHE A 71 11.29 -0.20 2.00
CA PHE A 71 10.29 0.48 1.17
C PHE A 71 9.12 1.05 1.99
N ILE A 72 8.73 0.41 3.09
CA ILE A 72 7.68 0.92 3.99
C ILE A 72 8.08 2.28 4.57
N GLN A 73 9.35 2.43 5.00
CA GLN A 73 9.86 3.69 5.55
C GLN A 73 9.81 4.80 4.51
N ASP A 74 10.31 4.54 3.29
CA ASP A 74 10.31 5.52 2.21
C ASP A 74 8.87 5.92 1.82
N LEU A 75 7.98 4.94 1.69
CA LEU A 75 6.58 5.18 1.34
C LEU A 75 5.87 6.01 2.41
N HIS A 76 6.05 5.65 3.68
CA HIS A 76 5.48 6.40 4.80
C HIS A 76 5.99 7.85 4.82
N ASN A 77 7.31 8.05 4.70
CA ASN A 77 7.92 9.37 4.74
C ASN A 77 7.43 10.25 3.59
N GLN A 78 7.38 9.72 2.38
CA GLN A 78 6.90 10.47 1.23
C GLN A 78 5.40 10.82 1.36
N LEU A 79 4.58 9.88 1.84
CA LEU A 79 3.16 10.15 2.10
C LEU A 79 2.96 11.22 3.19
N ALA A 80 3.76 11.20 4.26
CA ALA A 80 3.70 12.19 5.33
C ALA A 80 4.03 13.60 4.81
N LEU A 81 5.05 13.73 3.95
CA LEU A 81 5.38 15.00 3.30
C LEU A 81 4.22 15.48 2.39
N MET A 82 3.66 14.59 1.58
CA MET A 82 2.52 14.90 0.70
C MET A 82 1.26 15.27 1.48
N GLN A 83 1.04 14.65 2.65
CA GLN A 83 -0.13 14.90 3.49
C GLN A 83 -0.16 16.35 3.98
N VAL A 84 0.98 16.94 4.33
CA VAL A 84 1.06 18.33 4.79
C VAL A 84 0.50 19.29 3.72
N ASP A 85 0.92 19.13 2.48
CA ASP A 85 0.46 19.98 1.38
C ASP A 85 -0.99 19.69 1.00
N TYR A 86 -1.41 18.44 1.10
CA TYR A 86 -2.80 18.05 0.90
C TYR A 86 -3.74 18.71 1.91
N LEU A 87 -3.40 18.66 3.21
CA LEU A 87 -4.18 19.29 4.28
C LEU A 87 -4.26 20.82 4.13
N LYS A 88 -3.16 21.47 3.75
CA LYS A 88 -3.16 22.92 3.43
C LYS A 88 -4.16 23.25 2.32
N ARG A 89 -4.24 22.41 1.28
CA ARG A 89 -5.22 22.59 0.19
C ARG A 89 -6.64 22.41 0.68
N LEU A 90 -6.94 21.38 1.48
CA LEU A 90 -8.28 21.15 2.03
C LEU A 90 -8.76 22.33 2.89
N ASN A 91 -7.89 22.87 3.75
CA ASN A 91 -8.20 24.02 4.59
C ASN A 91 -8.53 25.27 3.75
N ARG A 92 -7.83 25.49 2.62
CA ARG A 92 -8.12 26.61 1.71
C ARG A 92 -9.55 26.54 1.15
N TYR A 93 -10.10 25.34 0.98
CA TYR A 93 -11.45 25.12 0.43
C TYR A 93 -12.51 24.94 1.52
N ASN A 94 -12.19 25.18 2.81
CA ASN A 94 -13.10 24.98 3.95
C ASN A 94 -13.76 23.59 3.98
N LEU A 95 -13.07 22.56 3.47
CA LEU A 95 -13.55 21.18 3.49
C LEU A 95 -13.21 20.54 4.85
N SER A 96 -14.19 20.49 5.75
CA SER A 96 -14.04 19.83 7.06
C SER A 96 -14.15 18.30 6.98
N ILE A 97 -14.84 17.78 5.94
CA ILE A 97 -15.03 16.35 5.72
C ILE A 97 -14.65 16.02 4.28
N LEU A 98 -13.68 15.12 4.12
CA LEU A 98 -13.31 14.55 2.83
C LEU A 98 -13.95 13.17 2.71
N LYS A 99 -14.88 13.03 1.76
CA LYS A 99 -15.48 11.74 1.45
C LYS A 99 -14.68 11.01 0.39
N LEU A 100 -14.22 9.81 0.72
CA LEU A 100 -13.45 8.93 -0.16
C LEU A 100 -14.12 7.56 -0.24
N TYR A 101 -13.81 6.85 -1.31
CA TYR A 101 -14.30 5.50 -1.60
C TYR A 101 -13.13 4.57 -1.85
N ARG A 102 -13.27 3.32 -1.40
CA ARG A 102 -12.33 2.23 -1.67
C ARG A 102 -13.11 0.98 -2.04
N GLY A 103 -12.67 0.30 -3.10
CA GLY A 103 -13.08 -1.06 -3.39
C GLY A 103 -12.21 -2.04 -2.62
N GLN A 104 -12.82 -3.07 -2.02
CA GLN A 104 -12.09 -4.11 -1.31
C GLN A 104 -12.80 -5.45 -1.55
N VAL A 105 -12.11 -6.35 -2.24
CA VAL A 105 -12.50 -7.77 -2.27
C VAL A 105 -12.24 -8.36 -0.88
N MET A 106 -13.23 -9.05 -0.34
CA MET A 106 -13.17 -9.69 0.97
C MET A 106 -13.98 -10.98 0.96
N THR A 107 -13.56 -11.95 1.77
CA THR A 107 -14.32 -13.18 1.94
C THR A 107 -15.60 -12.88 2.74
N ARG A 108 -16.62 -13.74 2.60
CA ARG A 108 -17.84 -13.62 3.44
C ARG A 108 -17.49 -13.70 4.92
N ASN A 109 -16.54 -14.56 5.29
CA ASN A 109 -16.09 -14.71 6.66
C ASN A 109 -15.41 -13.42 7.19
N ASP A 110 -14.55 -12.79 6.38
CA ASP A 110 -13.94 -11.49 6.73
C ASP A 110 -15.01 -10.41 6.95
N LEU A 111 -16.03 -10.36 6.07
CA LEU A 111 -17.14 -9.40 6.18
C LEU A 111 -17.96 -9.63 7.47
N GLU A 112 -18.29 -10.87 7.76
CA GLU A 112 -19.11 -11.23 8.92
C GLU A 112 -18.36 -10.99 10.23
N ASN A 113 -17.15 -11.51 10.36
CA ASN A 113 -16.41 -11.52 11.62
C ASN A 113 -15.71 -10.20 11.94
N ASN A 114 -15.30 -9.42 10.94
CA ASN A 114 -14.53 -8.19 11.17
C ASN A 114 -15.39 -6.92 11.06
N PHE A 115 -16.53 -6.98 10.35
CA PHE A 115 -17.35 -5.79 10.10
C PHE A 115 -18.78 -5.90 10.65
N ARG A 116 -19.49 -7.01 10.42
CA ARG A 116 -20.89 -7.12 10.88
C ARG A 116 -20.99 -7.23 12.41
N THR A 117 -20.17 -8.08 13.01
CA THR A 117 -20.08 -8.23 14.47
C THR A 117 -19.47 -7.00 15.16
N ASN A 118 -18.66 -6.23 14.44
CA ASN A 118 -17.93 -5.07 14.96
C ASN A 118 -18.68 -3.72 14.76
N LYS A 119 -19.98 -3.76 14.48
CA LYS A 119 -20.78 -2.55 14.24
C LYS A 119 -20.83 -1.68 15.51
N GLY A 120 -20.47 -0.41 15.38
CA GLY A 120 -20.43 0.55 16.48
C GLY A 120 -19.06 0.68 17.16
N ASN A 121 -18.07 -0.12 16.75
CA ASN A 121 -16.71 -0.06 17.26
C ASN A 121 -15.72 0.49 16.21
N LEU A 122 -14.45 0.63 16.62
CA LEU A 122 -13.35 1.04 15.74
C LEU A 122 -12.83 -0.14 14.91
N VAL A 123 -12.42 0.18 13.68
CA VAL A 123 -11.71 -0.74 12.78
C VAL A 123 -10.31 -0.18 12.57
N SER A 124 -9.29 -0.95 12.96
CA SER A 124 -7.90 -0.65 12.61
C SER A 124 -7.55 -1.27 11.27
N MET A 125 -6.68 -0.61 10.51
CA MET A 125 -6.18 -1.13 9.24
C MET A 125 -4.66 -1.03 9.24
N ASN A 126 -3.99 -2.16 9.00
CA ASN A 126 -2.54 -2.24 8.99
C ASN A 126 -1.92 -1.89 7.64
N SER A 127 -2.74 -1.66 6.61
CA SER A 127 -2.30 -1.36 5.25
C SER A 127 -2.46 0.11 4.88
N PHE A 128 -1.70 0.55 3.87
CA PHE A 128 -1.89 1.85 3.24
C PHE A 128 -3.19 1.85 2.41
N LEU A 129 -4.08 2.80 2.69
CA LEU A 129 -5.38 2.87 2.03
C LEU A 129 -5.30 3.66 0.73
N SER A 130 -5.29 2.95 -0.39
CA SER A 130 -5.62 3.52 -1.70
C SER A 130 -7.13 3.79 -1.77
N THR A 131 -7.48 5.05 -2.05
CA THR A 131 -8.85 5.54 -2.10
C THR A 131 -9.03 6.50 -3.28
N THR A 132 -10.28 6.79 -3.63
CA THR A 132 -10.66 7.69 -4.72
C THR A 132 -11.88 8.51 -4.32
N THR A 133 -12.04 9.71 -4.88
CA THR A 133 -13.27 10.49 -4.77
C THR A 133 -14.38 9.97 -5.68
N ASP A 134 -14.04 9.16 -6.69
CA ASP A 134 -14.99 8.57 -7.64
C ASP A 134 -15.43 7.16 -7.20
N ARG A 135 -16.72 7.03 -6.89
CA ARG A 135 -17.33 5.77 -6.48
C ARG A 135 -17.28 4.69 -7.57
N TYR A 136 -17.33 5.05 -8.86
CA TYR A 136 -17.27 4.09 -9.97
C TYR A 136 -15.87 3.51 -10.08
N VAL A 137 -14.84 4.33 -9.94
CA VAL A 137 -13.44 3.87 -9.86
C VAL A 137 -13.29 2.92 -8.68
N ALA A 138 -13.80 3.26 -7.49
CA ALA A 138 -13.73 2.37 -6.34
C ALA A 138 -14.42 1.02 -6.59
N ARG A 139 -15.56 1.00 -7.29
CA ARG A 139 -16.28 -0.24 -7.61
C ARG A 139 -15.48 -1.16 -8.54
N ALA A 140 -14.71 -0.60 -9.48
CA ALA A 140 -13.83 -1.39 -10.35
C ALA A 140 -12.77 -2.19 -9.57
N PHE A 141 -12.33 -1.71 -8.40
CA PHE A 141 -11.42 -2.42 -7.51
C PHE A 141 -12.11 -3.43 -6.57
N ALA A 142 -13.43 -3.48 -6.54
CA ALA A 142 -14.22 -4.42 -5.74
C ALA A 142 -14.84 -5.56 -6.57
N SER A 143 -14.47 -5.64 -7.86
CA SER A 143 -15.00 -6.60 -8.83
C SER A 143 -14.21 -7.91 -8.79
#